data_AF-A0A662IQC2-F1
#
_entry.id   AF-A0A662IQC2-F1
#
_cell.length_a   1.000
_cell.length_b   1.000
_cell.length_c   1.000
_cell.angle_alpha   90.00
_cell.angle_beta   90.00
_cell.angle_gamma   90.00
#
_symmetry.space_group_name_H-M   'P 1'
#
loop_
_entity.id
_entity.type
_entity.pdbx_description
1 polymer ?
#
loop_
_entity_poly.entity_id
_entity_poly.type
_entity_poly.pdbx_seq_one_letter_code
_entity_poly.pdbx_strand_id
1 'polypeptide(L)'
;MSISDLWYDAIKWTKYGVQCFYANALLMTIFFLCIPLLDIDRIAMSFITTKIVGITCFTLIAFVLAHTTKIKILRPLYDRYLPKNIRKWSLSLSILGLFFGTIIGFLIMGYADEKIKELQKQR
;
A
#
# COMPACT_ATOMS: atom_id res chain seq x y z
N MET A 1 16.52 -13.20 19.04
CA MET A 1 15.60 -13.48 17.91
C MET A 1 16.43 -14.14 16.82
N SER A 2 16.06 -15.32 16.35
CA SER A 2 16.87 -16.01 15.33
C SER A 2 16.75 -15.28 13.98
N ILE A 3 17.76 -15.41 13.11
CA ILE A 3 17.72 -14.82 11.75
C ILE A 3 16.49 -15.32 10.98
N SER A 4 16.10 -16.58 11.18
CA SER A 4 14.86 -17.15 10.61
C SER A 4 13.59 -16.45 11.08
N ASP A 5 13.51 -16.07 12.36
CA ASP A 5 12.33 -15.37 12.91
C ASP A 5 12.22 -13.95 12.34
N LEU A 6 13.34 -13.25 12.21
CA LEU A 6 13.42 -11.92 11.58
C LEU A 6 12.96 -11.93 10.12
N TRP A 7 13.35 -12.97 9.35
CA TRP A 7 12.90 -13.16 7.97
C TRP A 7 11.40 -13.42 7.89
N TYR A 8 10.87 -14.29 8.75
CA TYR A 8 9.46 -14.60 8.80
C TYR A 8 8.62 -13.35 9.14
N ASP A 9 9.06 -12.57 10.12
CA ASP A 9 8.40 -11.33 10.51
C ASP A 9 8.43 -10.29 9.39
N ALA A 10 9.57 -10.08 8.74
CA ALA A 10 9.67 -9.15 7.60
C ALA A 10 8.68 -9.52 6.47
N ILE A 11 8.55 -10.81 6.15
CA ILE A 11 7.59 -11.32 5.16
C ILE A 11 6.15 -11.09 5.64
N LYS A 12 5.85 -11.45 6.89
CA LYS A 12 4.51 -11.32 7.48
C LYS A 12 4.02 -9.87 7.45
N TRP A 13 4.83 -8.94 7.92
CA TRP A 13 4.48 -7.52 7.94
C TRP A 13 4.38 -6.92 6.53
N THR A 14 5.29 -7.28 5.61
CA THR A 14 5.18 -6.84 4.21
C THR A 14 3.89 -7.35 3.56
N LYS A 15 3.48 -8.59 3.86
CA LYS A 15 2.22 -9.18 3.36
C LYS A 15 1.00 -8.42 3.89
N TYR A 16 1.00 -8.04 5.16
CA TYR A 16 -0.08 -7.20 5.72
C TYR A 16 -0.13 -5.82 5.08
N GLY A 17 1.02 -5.19 4.82
CA GLY A 17 1.07 -3.91 4.10
C GLY A 17 0.41 -3.99 2.71
N VAL A 18 0.73 -5.04 1.95
CA VAL A 18 0.08 -5.32 0.65
C VAL A 18 -1.43 -5.50 0.78
N GLN A 19 -1.89 -6.25 1.79
CA GLN A 19 -3.32 -6.47 2.03
C GLN A 19 -4.04 -5.18 2.41
N CYS A 20 -3.43 -4.31 3.22
CA CYS A 20 -3.99 -3.00 3.54
C CYS A 20 -4.14 -2.12 2.30
N PHE A 21 -3.18 -2.14 1.37
CA PHE A 21 -3.30 -1.39 0.12
C PHE A 21 -4.45 -1.91 -0.76
N TYR A 22 -4.64 -3.22 -0.85
CA TYR A 22 -5.81 -3.80 -1.56
C TYR A 22 -7.13 -3.48 -0.86
N ALA A 23 -7.18 -3.56 0.47
CA ALA A 23 -8.36 -3.24 1.25
C ALA A 23 -8.76 -1.76 1.08
N ASN A 24 -7.77 -0.85 1.04
CA ASN A 24 -8.01 0.56 0.76
C ASN A 24 -8.53 0.78 -0.66
N ALA A 25 -7.97 0.09 -1.67
CA ALA A 25 -8.46 0.15 -3.04
C ALA A 25 -9.95 -0.25 -3.12
N LEU A 26 -10.30 -1.37 -2.46
CA LEU A 26 -11.69 -1.85 -2.38
C LEU A 26 -12.61 -0.90 -1.62
N LEU A 27 -12.18 -0.38 -0.48
CA LEU A 27 -12.96 0.55 0.33
C LEU A 27 -13.27 1.83 -0.44
N MET A 28 -12.27 2.39 -1.15
CA MET A 28 -12.47 3.55 -2.01
C MET A 28 -13.44 3.22 -3.14
N THR A 29 -13.27 2.09 -3.82
CA THR A 29 -14.20 1.65 -4.87
C THR A 29 -15.65 1.55 -4.34
N ILE A 30 -15.87 0.93 -3.17
CA ILE A 30 -17.20 0.78 -2.57
C ILE A 30 -17.79 2.14 -2.13
N PHE A 31 -17.04 2.92 -1.35
CA PHE A 31 -17.49 4.21 -0.82
C PHE A 31 -17.97 5.12 -1.94
N PHE A 32 -17.21 5.17 -3.03
CA PHE A 32 -17.55 6.01 -4.16
C PHE A 32 -18.61 5.43 -5.12
N LEU A 33 -18.76 4.11 -5.21
CA LEU A 33 -19.91 3.47 -5.89
C LEU A 33 -21.23 3.73 -5.15
N CYS A 34 -21.20 3.86 -3.82
CA CYS A 34 -22.39 4.06 -3.00
C CYS A 34 -22.84 5.53 -2.87
N ILE A 35 -21.93 6.51 -3.02
CA ILE A 35 -22.24 7.95 -2.93
C ILE A 35 -23.22 8.49 -4.00
N PRO A 36 -23.20 8.07 -5.29
CA PRO A 36 -24.13 8.60 -6.28
C PRO A 36 -25.61 8.20 -6.07
N LEU A 37 -25.93 7.37 -5.07
CA LEU A 37 -27.30 7.01 -4.71
C LEU A 37 -28.02 8.07 -3.84
N LEU A 38 -27.32 9.11 -3.37
CA LEU A 38 -27.82 10.01 -2.31
C LEU A 38 -28.19 11.44 -2.74
N ASP A 39 -27.86 11.90 -3.96
CA ASP A 39 -28.36 13.19 -4.44
C ASP A 39 -28.11 13.35 -5.96
N ILE A 40 -29.19 13.23 -6.75
CA ILE A 40 -29.16 13.46 -8.20
C ILE A 40 -30.09 14.63 -8.49
N ASP A 41 -29.63 15.85 -8.23
CA ASP A 41 -30.22 17.04 -8.85
C ASP A 41 -29.14 18.08 -9.19
N ARG A 42 -28.93 18.24 -10.51
CA ARG A 42 -28.39 19.42 -11.23
C ARG A 42 -26.91 19.83 -11.13
N ILE A 43 -26.06 19.31 -10.24
CA ILE A 43 -24.57 19.56 -10.26
C ILE A 43 -23.79 18.40 -10.94
N ALA A 44 -24.52 17.47 -11.57
CA ALA A 44 -24.09 16.10 -11.83
C ALA A 44 -22.85 15.92 -12.73
N MET A 45 -22.72 16.54 -13.90
CA MET A 45 -21.68 16.11 -14.87
C MET A 45 -20.24 16.45 -14.47
N SER A 46 -19.98 17.65 -13.94
CA SER A 46 -18.65 18.10 -13.49
C SER A 46 -18.23 17.40 -12.19
N PHE A 47 -19.18 17.22 -11.26
CA PHE A 47 -18.93 16.53 -9.99
C PHE A 47 -18.75 15.02 -10.20
N ILE A 48 -19.50 14.40 -11.11
CA ILE A 48 -19.34 12.98 -11.48
C ILE A 48 -18.01 12.75 -12.20
N THR A 49 -17.61 13.57 -13.17
CA THR A 49 -16.31 13.39 -13.84
C THR A 49 -15.14 13.61 -12.88
N THR A 50 -15.19 14.64 -12.03
CA THR A 50 -14.12 14.88 -11.04
C THR A 50 -14.06 13.78 -9.98
N LYS A 51 -15.20 13.24 -9.53
CA LYS A 51 -15.25 12.08 -8.64
C LYS A 51 -14.74 10.82 -9.32
N ILE A 52 -15.17 10.50 -10.56
CA ILE A 52 -14.69 9.33 -11.32
C ILE A 52 -13.18 9.39 -11.56
N VAL A 53 -12.65 10.55 -11.96
CA VAL A 53 -11.21 10.73 -12.16
C VAL A 53 -10.47 10.58 -10.84
N GLY A 54 -10.97 11.16 -9.74
CA GLY A 54 -10.43 10.97 -8.40
C GLY A 54 -10.41 9.50 -7.97
N ILE A 55 -11.54 8.79 -8.13
CA ILE A 55 -11.69 7.36 -7.82
C ILE A 55 -10.67 6.53 -8.60
N THR A 56 -10.62 6.74 -9.91
CA THR A 56 -9.75 5.97 -10.79
C THR A 56 -8.30 6.22 -10.39
N CYS A 57 -7.91 7.46 -10.11
CA CYS A 57 -6.56 7.79 -9.63
C CYS A 57 -6.24 7.14 -8.27
N PHE A 58 -7.12 7.23 -7.27
CA PHE A 58 -6.84 6.69 -5.93
C PHE A 58 -6.83 5.17 -5.89
N THR A 59 -7.79 4.53 -6.56
CA THR A 59 -7.83 3.06 -6.69
C THR A 59 -6.61 2.57 -7.47
N LEU A 60 -6.26 3.22 -8.60
CA LEU A 60 -5.08 2.87 -9.39
C LEU A 60 -3.79 3.04 -8.56
N ILE A 61 -3.64 4.14 -7.81
CA ILE A 61 -2.50 4.35 -6.91
C ILE A 61 -2.42 3.22 -5.89
N ALA A 62 -3.50 2.89 -5.18
CA ALA A 62 -3.50 1.80 -4.20
C ALA A 62 -3.13 0.44 -4.82
N PHE A 63 -3.61 0.13 -6.02
CA PHE A 63 -3.21 -1.07 -6.77
C PHE A 63 -1.74 -1.05 -7.18
N VAL A 64 -1.24 0.08 -7.68
CA VAL A 64 0.17 0.25 -8.06
C VAL A 64 1.06 0.09 -6.83
N LEU A 65 0.69 0.67 -5.68
CA LEU A 65 1.42 0.53 -4.42
C LEU A 65 1.44 -0.93 -3.96
N ALA A 66 0.30 -1.64 -3.99
CA ALA A 66 0.19 -3.05 -3.62
C ALA A 66 1.05 -3.94 -4.54
N HIS A 67 0.95 -3.72 -5.85
CA HIS A 67 1.66 -4.52 -6.84
C HIS A 67 3.17 -4.27 -6.80
N THR A 68 3.58 -3.01 -6.68
CA THR A 68 4.99 -2.61 -6.57
C THR A 68 5.61 -3.19 -5.29
N THR A 69 4.90 -3.10 -4.16
CA THR A 69 5.34 -3.70 -2.89
C THR A 69 5.51 -5.21 -3.01
N LYS A 70 4.57 -5.89 -3.67
CA LYS A 70 4.64 -7.33 -3.90
C LYS A 70 5.86 -7.73 -4.73
N ILE A 71 6.13 -7.01 -5.83
CA ILE A 71 7.23 -7.35 -6.75
C ILE A 71 8.59 -6.94 -6.19
N LYS A 72 8.71 -5.73 -5.63
CA LYS A 72 10.00 -5.13 -5.26
C LYS A 72 10.44 -5.47 -3.84
N ILE A 73 9.53 -5.88 -2.96
CA ILE A 73 9.83 -6.15 -1.56
C ILE A 73 9.45 -7.59 -1.21
N LEU A 74 8.17 -7.94 -1.30
CA LEU A 74 7.69 -9.25 -0.82
C LEU A 74 8.32 -10.43 -1.57
N ARG A 75 8.41 -10.38 -2.90
CA ARG A 75 9.00 -11.45 -3.72
C ARG A 75 10.49 -11.67 -3.42
N PRO A 76 11.36 -10.63 -3.44
CA PRO A 76 12.74 -10.77 -2.99
C PRO A 76 12.86 -11.35 -1.59
N LEU A 77 11.97 -10.98 -0.67
CA LEU A 77 12.03 -11.52 0.69
C LEU A 77 11.77 -13.03 0.74
N TYR A 78 10.83 -13.54 -0.06
CA TYR A 78 10.60 -14.98 -0.21
C TYR A 78 11.81 -15.71 -0.81
N ASP A 79 12.50 -15.07 -1.76
CA ASP A 79 13.72 -15.59 -2.39
C ASP A 79 14.97 -15.46 -1.48
N ARG A 80 14.78 -15.10 -0.20
CA ARG A 80 15.84 -14.80 0.79
C ARG A 80 16.85 -13.75 0.32
N TYR A 81 16.41 -12.84 -0.56
CA TYR A 81 17.20 -11.73 -1.05
C TYR A 81 16.76 -10.44 -0.36
N LEU A 82 17.72 -9.69 0.17
CA LEU A 82 17.45 -8.38 0.79
C LEU A 82 17.24 -7.33 -0.31
N PRO A 83 16.06 -6.72 -0.43
CA PRO A 83 15.81 -5.74 -1.47
C PRO A 83 16.74 -4.52 -1.30
N LYS A 84 17.43 -4.13 -2.38
CA LYS A 84 18.22 -2.89 -2.40
C LYS A 84 17.25 -1.70 -2.56
N ASN A 85 17.49 -0.63 -1.80
CA ASN A 85 16.72 0.64 -1.87
C ASN A 85 15.28 0.61 -1.32
N ILE A 86 14.98 -0.20 -0.30
CA ILE A 86 13.65 -0.18 0.37
C ILE A 86 13.30 1.23 0.83
N ARG A 87 14.27 2.02 1.31
CA ARG A 87 14.07 3.41 1.73
C ARG A 87 13.47 4.32 0.65
N LYS A 88 13.89 4.17 -0.62
CA LYS A 88 13.31 4.96 -1.74
C LYS A 88 11.88 4.53 -2.00
N TRP A 89 11.62 3.22 -2.01
CA TRP A 89 10.28 2.70 -2.23
C TRP A 89 9.34 3.06 -1.08
N SER A 90 9.77 2.88 0.17
CA SER A 90 9.03 3.29 1.37
C SER A 90 8.70 4.79 1.34
N LEU A 91 9.69 5.68 1.09
CA LEU A 91 9.41 7.12 1.04
C LEU A 91 8.47 7.50 -0.13
N SER A 92 8.64 6.88 -1.31
CA SER A 92 7.74 7.11 -2.44
C SER A 92 6.33 6.57 -2.20
N LEU A 93 6.20 5.40 -1.53
CA LEU A 93 4.93 4.81 -1.13
C LEU A 93 4.21 5.69 -0.08
N SER A 94 4.96 6.44 0.75
CA SER A 94 4.41 7.27 1.82
C SER A 94 3.87 8.60 1.33
N ILE A 95 4.56 9.24 0.38
CA ILE A 95 4.09 10.46 -0.30
C ILE A 95 2.80 10.17 -1.08
N LEU A 96 2.70 8.99 -1.72
CA LEU A 96 1.50 8.55 -2.45
C LEU A 96 0.35 8.12 -1.52
N GLY A 97 0.61 7.92 -0.23
CA GLY A 97 -0.27 7.26 0.73
C GLY A 97 -1.03 8.18 1.69
N LEU A 98 -1.04 9.49 1.50
CA LEU A 98 -1.64 10.50 2.41
C LEU A 98 -3.17 10.40 2.60
N PHE A 99 -3.84 9.36 2.09
CA PHE A 99 -5.27 9.08 2.28
C PHE A 99 -5.53 7.94 3.29
N PHE A 100 -6.66 8.00 3.99
CA PHE A 100 -6.95 7.35 5.27
C PHE A 100 -6.72 5.81 5.37
N GLY A 101 -6.71 5.04 4.28
CA GLY A 101 -6.39 3.59 4.31
C GLY A 101 -4.96 3.23 3.91
N THR A 102 -4.26 4.12 3.21
CA THR A 102 -2.84 3.94 2.84
C THR A 102 -1.91 4.20 4.02
N ILE A 103 -2.30 5.02 4.99
CA ILE A 103 -1.50 5.34 6.19
C ILE A 103 -1.23 4.08 7.04
N ILE A 104 -2.24 3.23 7.27
CA ILE A 104 -2.06 1.99 8.04
C ILE A 104 -1.13 1.03 7.31
N GLY A 105 -1.34 0.84 5.99
CA GLY A 105 -0.42 0.06 5.16
C GLY A 105 1.00 0.63 5.19
N PHE A 106 1.12 1.96 5.28
CA PHE A 106 2.40 2.63 5.37
C PHE A 106 3.13 2.38 6.70
N LEU A 107 2.43 2.49 7.82
CA LEU A 107 3.00 2.19 9.15
C LEU A 107 3.49 0.74 9.24
N ILE A 108 2.69 -0.20 8.72
CA ILE A 108 3.05 -1.62 8.64
C ILE A 108 4.30 -1.83 7.78
N MET A 109 4.40 -1.13 6.65
CA MET A 109 5.58 -1.17 5.79
C MET A 109 6.80 -0.51 6.43
N GLY A 110 6.61 0.52 7.25
CA GLY A 110 7.68 1.11 8.07
C GLY A 110 8.23 0.11 9.08
N TYR A 111 7.36 -0.65 9.75
CA TYR A 111 7.77 -1.72 10.66
C TYR A 111 8.50 -2.85 9.93
N ALA A 112 8.04 -3.23 8.72
CA ALA A 112 8.73 -4.19 7.88
C ALA A 112 10.14 -3.70 7.48
N ASP A 113 10.30 -2.41 7.15
CA ASP A 113 11.60 -1.80 6.82
C ASP A 113 12.58 -1.83 8.00
N GLU A 114 12.10 -1.60 9.23
CA GLU A 114 12.93 -1.76 10.44
C GLU A 114 13.46 -3.19 10.59
N LYS A 115 12.61 -4.19 10.36
CA LYS A 115 13.02 -5.61 10.41
C LYS A 115 14.00 -5.97 9.30
N ILE A 116 13.83 -5.41 8.11
CA ILE A 116 14.78 -5.65 7.01
C ILE A 116 16.13 -4.97 7.27
N LYS A 117 16.15 -3.80 7.95
CA LYS A 117 17.38 -3.16 8.41
C LYS A 117 18.10 -3.98 9.47
N GLU A 118 17.37 -4.57 10.41
CA GLU A 118 17.94 -5.51 11.39
C GLU A 118 18.60 -6.70 10.69
N LEU A 119 17.95 -7.27 9.68
CA LEU A 119 18.53 -8.34 8.84
C LEU A 119 19.78 -7.89 8.06
N GLN A 120 19.82 -6.65 7.57
CA GLN A 120 21.00 -6.11 6.87
C GLN A 120 22.20 -5.91 7.81
N LYS A 121 21.98 -5.58 9.09
CA LYS A 121 23.05 -5.37 10.08
C LYS A 121 23.70 -6.66 10.57
N GLN A 122 22.99 -7.79 10.46
CA GLN A 122 23.47 -9.10 10.93
C GLN A 122 24.24 -9.90 9.86
N ARG A 123 24.49 -9.30 8.69
CA ARG A 123 25.22 -9.89 7.57
C ARG A 123 26.53 -9.16 7.34
#